data_AF-A8XX90-F1
#
_entry.id   AF-A8XX90-F1
#
_cell.length_a   1.000
_cell.length_b   1.000
_cell.length_c   1.000
_cell.angle_alpha   90.00
_cell.angle_beta   90.00
_cell.angle_gamma   90.00
#
_symmetry.space_group_name_H-M   'P 1'
#
loop_
_entity.id
_entity.type
_entity.pdbx_description
1 polymer ?
#
loop_
_entity_poly.entity_id
_entity_poly.type
_entity_poly.pdbx_seq_one_letter_code
_entity_poly.pdbx_strand_id
1 'polypeptide(L)'
;MGSSPSLCRDPQSGELTEHDNLFKLIAAAAGSKKGKEYVKNLEIRDVTDLRIIFGENGRTLITLNSENKTFEMHLEQTEQEQDVGKLKVNNVNPLLCKFNIKSAPDVIQTTITILMNIFHLQNIRTMEFKDPDRLIHEIADIHQLAKTAHLRITKPTVTSQELKFLKSIRTFFLAFNTMPPDEYHLWPLKFKNVEILNGYLYTIDDLYKNDECYTTKLNLRKCEWSTTSINEFLKIWLGSKQLLKFEYIRFGSVEDLGDLFDGLTVLPRFNALHSRYYKMDYPHSIWFDCKTGWDIKRSDDTLATVLFDRDSRCCWFLVWRERFFPDLPEELSNDLVEVEEQLGGLDLLTSSPRPYY
;
A
#
# COMPACT_ATOMS: atom_id res chain seq x y z
N MET A 1 -9.55 -12.69 -43.41
CA MET A 1 -8.55 -13.56 -42.75
C MET A 1 -7.46 -12.64 -42.23
N GLY A 2 -7.44 -12.42 -40.92
CA GLY A 2 -6.60 -11.42 -40.28
C GLY A 2 -5.22 -11.97 -39.95
N SER A 3 -4.20 -11.16 -40.20
CA SER A 3 -2.83 -11.34 -39.74
C SER A 3 -2.58 -10.39 -38.57
N SER A 4 -2.37 -10.93 -37.37
CA SER A 4 -1.87 -10.18 -36.22
C SER A 4 -0.48 -9.59 -36.52
N PRO A 5 -0.16 -8.35 -36.13
CA PRO A 5 1.22 -7.87 -36.18
C PRO A 5 2.00 -8.49 -35.01
N SER A 6 2.86 -9.46 -35.32
CA SER A 6 3.78 -10.06 -34.36
C SER A 6 4.85 -9.04 -33.96
N LEU A 7 4.80 -8.53 -32.73
CA LEU A 7 5.90 -7.78 -32.11
C LEU A 7 7.02 -8.70 -31.58
N CYS A 8 6.91 -10.01 -31.76
CA CYS A 8 7.92 -10.98 -31.32
C CYS A 8 8.12 -12.06 -32.38
N ARG A 9 9.35 -12.19 -32.90
CA ARG A 9 9.85 -13.52 -33.31
C ARG A 9 10.26 -14.25 -32.03
N ASP A 10 9.89 -15.52 -31.93
CA ASP A 10 10.46 -16.41 -30.91
C ASP A 10 11.99 -16.47 -31.11
N PRO A 11 12.79 -16.32 -30.04
CA PRO A 11 14.24 -16.45 -30.14
C PRO A 11 14.59 -17.92 -30.45
N GLN A 12 15.48 -18.12 -31.42
CA GLN A 12 16.03 -19.45 -31.69
C GLN A 12 16.94 -19.91 -30.55
N SER A 13 16.82 -21.19 -30.20
CA SER A 13 17.51 -21.84 -29.10
C SER A 13 19.01 -22.03 -29.37
N GLY A 14 19.85 -21.45 -28.53
CA GLY A 14 21.28 -21.74 -28.43
C GLY A 14 22.07 -20.48 -28.08
N GLU A 15 22.73 -20.50 -26.92
CA GLU A 15 23.54 -19.44 -26.28
C GLU A 15 22.77 -18.52 -25.30
N LEU A 16 22.49 -19.06 -24.11
CA LEU A 16 22.16 -18.28 -22.90
C LEU A 16 23.06 -18.79 -21.76
N THR A 17 23.54 -17.88 -20.90
CA THR A 17 24.55 -18.15 -19.84
C THR A 17 24.10 -17.59 -18.49
N GLU A 18 24.85 -17.89 -17.41
CA GLU A 18 24.47 -17.82 -15.97
C GLU A 18 23.99 -16.46 -15.38
N HIS A 19 23.64 -15.45 -16.18
CA HIS A 19 23.24 -14.11 -15.72
C HIS A 19 21.85 -13.61 -16.24
N ASP A 20 21.04 -14.47 -16.87
CA ASP A 20 19.93 -14.08 -17.77
C ASP A 20 18.58 -13.60 -17.16
N ASN A 21 18.55 -12.90 -16.01
CA ASN A 21 17.29 -12.35 -15.46
C ASN A 21 16.99 -10.90 -15.88
N LEU A 22 18.00 -10.02 -15.97
CA LEU A 22 17.87 -8.64 -16.46
C LEU A 22 18.01 -8.53 -18.00
N PHE A 23 18.48 -9.60 -18.64
CA PHE A 23 18.80 -9.65 -20.06
C PHE A 23 17.61 -9.74 -20.99
N LYS A 24 16.44 -10.15 -20.51
CA LYS A 24 15.23 -10.07 -21.33
C LYS A 24 14.63 -8.65 -21.32
N LEU A 25 14.94 -7.83 -20.30
CA LEU A 25 14.65 -6.39 -20.28
C LEU A 25 15.60 -5.64 -21.23
N ILE A 26 16.85 -6.09 -21.32
CA ILE A 26 17.72 -5.79 -22.47
C ILE A 26 17.11 -6.31 -23.76
N ALA A 27 16.59 -7.54 -23.84
CA ALA A 27 16.08 -8.12 -25.09
C ALA A 27 14.93 -7.30 -25.70
N ALA A 28 14.07 -6.73 -24.85
CA ALA A 28 13.08 -5.73 -25.26
C ALA A 28 13.72 -4.39 -25.66
N ALA A 29 14.85 -4.01 -25.04
CA ALA A 29 15.70 -2.90 -25.45
C ALA A 29 16.77 -3.27 -26.54
N ALA A 30 16.75 -4.49 -27.08
CA ALA A 30 17.88 -5.13 -27.78
C ALA A 30 17.93 -4.83 -29.27
N GLY A 31 17.51 -3.64 -29.66
CA GLY A 31 18.02 -3.03 -30.88
C GLY A 31 19.38 -2.36 -30.70
N SER A 32 19.85 -2.12 -29.47
CA SER A 32 21.00 -1.23 -29.22
C SER A 32 22.11 -1.80 -28.32
N LYS A 33 23.37 -1.52 -28.70
CA LYS A 33 24.58 -1.87 -27.95
C LYS A 33 24.60 -1.24 -26.54
N LYS A 34 24.07 -0.02 -26.40
CA LYS A 34 24.03 0.73 -25.13
C LYS A 34 23.13 0.09 -24.07
N GLY A 35 21.97 -0.46 -24.47
CA GLY A 35 21.09 -1.18 -23.56
C GLY A 35 21.77 -2.44 -22.98
N LYS A 36 22.54 -3.15 -23.81
CA LYS A 36 23.31 -4.33 -23.40
C LYS A 36 24.37 -4.03 -22.35
N GLU A 37 25.19 -3.01 -22.60
CA GLU A 37 26.24 -2.58 -21.67
C GLU A 37 25.67 -2.07 -20.35
N TYR A 38 24.55 -1.34 -20.43
CA TYR A 38 23.92 -0.76 -19.25
C TYR A 38 23.50 -1.81 -18.24
N VAL A 39 22.72 -2.84 -18.62
CA VAL A 39 22.24 -3.77 -17.59
C VAL A 39 23.33 -4.68 -17.04
N LYS A 40 24.36 -4.96 -17.84
CA LYS A 40 25.55 -5.65 -17.35
C LYS A 40 26.18 -4.88 -16.16
N ASN A 41 26.14 -3.55 -16.20
CA ASN A 41 26.70 -2.71 -15.13
C ASN A 41 25.79 -2.54 -13.91
N LEU A 42 24.51 -2.95 -13.98
CA LEU A 42 23.58 -2.74 -12.86
C LEU A 42 23.72 -3.79 -11.76
N GLU A 43 24.24 -4.97 -12.10
CA GLU A 43 24.40 -6.11 -11.18
C GLU A 43 23.13 -6.43 -10.36
N ILE A 44 21.94 -6.14 -10.91
CA ILE A 44 20.66 -6.47 -10.26
C ILE A 44 20.48 -7.98 -10.39
N ARG A 45 20.42 -8.66 -9.25
CA ARG A 45 20.14 -10.09 -9.14
C ARG A 45 18.82 -10.26 -8.40
N ASP A 46 18.10 -11.34 -8.71
CA ASP A 46 16.95 -11.79 -7.92
C ASP A 46 15.92 -10.68 -7.65
N VAL A 47 15.35 -10.14 -8.73
CA VAL A 47 14.23 -9.19 -8.62
C VAL A 47 13.11 -9.85 -7.83
N THR A 48 12.82 -9.31 -6.65
CA THR A 48 11.86 -9.85 -5.69
C THR A 48 10.48 -9.27 -5.88
N ASP A 49 10.40 -8.02 -6.33
CA ASP A 49 9.12 -7.36 -6.52
C ASP A 49 9.08 -6.30 -7.63
N LEU A 50 7.87 -6.07 -8.14
CA LEU A 50 7.53 -5.08 -9.16
C LEU A 50 6.52 -4.08 -8.58
N ARG A 51 6.81 -2.78 -8.71
CA ARG A 51 5.89 -1.70 -8.38
C ARG A 51 5.63 -0.82 -9.60
N ILE A 52 4.41 -0.35 -9.75
CA ILE A 52 3.98 0.46 -10.87
C ILE A 52 3.25 1.69 -10.33
N ILE A 53 3.65 2.87 -10.79
CA ILE A 53 3.04 4.14 -10.43
C ILE A 53 2.60 4.86 -11.71
N PHE A 54 1.29 5.05 -11.83
CA PHE A 54 0.68 5.93 -12.82
C PHE A 54 0.62 7.34 -12.24
N GLY A 55 1.71 8.08 -12.43
CA GLY A 55 1.94 9.42 -11.90
C GLY A 55 1.33 10.53 -12.76
N GLU A 56 1.27 11.73 -12.18
CA GLU A 56 0.73 12.94 -12.81
C GLU A 56 1.37 13.25 -14.18
N ASN A 57 0.60 13.94 -15.03
CA ASN A 57 1.01 14.37 -16.37
C ASN A 57 1.35 13.20 -17.30
N GLY A 58 0.62 12.08 -17.19
CA GLY A 58 0.80 10.92 -18.05
C GLY A 58 2.03 10.06 -17.73
N ARG A 59 2.78 10.37 -16.68
CA ARG A 59 4.02 9.66 -16.35
C ARG A 59 3.71 8.27 -15.82
N THR A 60 4.41 7.27 -16.32
CA THR A 60 4.35 5.90 -15.78
C THR A 60 5.74 5.49 -15.32
N LEU A 61 5.86 5.15 -14.04
CA LEU A 61 7.10 4.68 -13.44
C LEU A 61 6.94 3.21 -13.08
N ILE A 62 7.91 2.41 -13.51
CA ILE A 62 8.06 1.02 -13.11
C ILE A 62 9.30 0.90 -12.24
N THR A 63 9.13 0.29 -11.07
CA THR A 63 10.22 0.03 -10.13
C THR A 63 10.39 -1.48 -9.96
N LEU A 64 11.62 -1.95 -10.14
CA LEU A 64 12.03 -3.32 -9.90
C LEU A 64 12.91 -3.34 -8.65
N ASN A 65 12.47 -4.05 -7.61
CA ASN A 65 13.25 -4.20 -6.39
C ASN A 65 14.00 -5.52 -6.39
N SER A 66 15.26 -5.47 -5.97
CA SER A 66 16.11 -6.61 -5.66
C SER A 66 16.59 -6.48 -4.21
N GLU A 67 17.19 -7.53 -3.67
CA GLU A 67 17.63 -7.57 -2.26
C GLU A 67 18.49 -6.37 -1.84
N ASN A 68 19.29 -5.81 -2.75
CA ASN A 68 20.25 -4.75 -2.46
C ASN A 68 20.06 -3.46 -3.27
N LYS A 69 19.18 -3.45 -4.28
CA LYS A 69 19.06 -2.34 -5.24
C LYS A 69 17.62 -2.15 -5.69
N THR A 70 17.27 -0.89 -5.95
CA THR A 70 16.02 -0.49 -6.57
C THR A 70 16.32 0.10 -7.93
N PHE A 71 15.67 -0.43 -8.98
CA PHE A 71 15.81 0.06 -10.34
C PHE A 71 14.52 0.74 -10.79
N GLU A 72 14.65 1.93 -11.38
CA GLU A 72 13.57 2.80 -11.78
C GLU A 72 13.57 3.03 -13.29
N MET A 73 12.43 2.75 -13.91
CA MET A 73 12.19 2.90 -15.33
C MET A 73 10.99 3.82 -15.58
N HIS A 74 11.24 5.00 -16.10
CA HIS A 74 10.20 5.90 -16.60
C HIS A 74 9.80 5.51 -18.01
N LEU A 75 8.54 5.17 -18.22
CA LEU A 75 8.00 4.95 -19.56
C LEU A 75 7.69 6.31 -20.21
N GLU A 76 8.31 6.59 -21.36
CA GLU A 76 8.09 7.80 -22.14
C GLU A 76 7.44 7.46 -23.48
N GLN A 77 6.30 8.06 -23.80
CA GLN A 77 5.70 7.91 -25.12
C GLN A 77 6.55 8.62 -26.19
N THR A 78 6.70 8.00 -27.34
CA THR A 78 7.36 8.60 -28.50
C THR A 78 6.56 8.34 -29.78
N GLU A 79 6.45 9.39 -30.61
CA GLU A 79 5.91 9.32 -31.98
C GLU A 79 6.98 8.92 -33.01
N GLN A 80 8.25 9.01 -32.62
CA GLN A 80 9.37 8.61 -33.49
C GLN A 80 9.54 7.09 -33.44
N GLU A 81 9.18 6.41 -34.53
CA GLU A 81 9.29 4.95 -34.63
C GLU A 81 10.71 4.44 -34.36
N GLN A 82 11.73 5.17 -34.81
CA GLN A 82 13.13 4.81 -34.56
C GLN A 82 13.51 4.80 -33.08
N ASP A 83 12.74 5.47 -32.23
CA ASP A 83 13.03 5.65 -30.81
C ASP A 83 12.30 4.66 -29.91
N VAL A 84 11.29 3.96 -30.42
CA VAL A 84 10.54 2.93 -29.69
C VAL A 84 11.47 1.81 -29.23
N GLY A 85 11.35 1.38 -27.98
CA GLY A 85 12.20 0.36 -27.37
C GLY A 85 13.59 0.85 -26.98
N LYS A 86 13.94 2.12 -27.19
CA LYS A 86 15.23 2.66 -26.75
C LYS A 86 15.22 2.96 -25.25
N LEU A 87 16.32 2.57 -24.61
CA LEU A 87 16.64 2.92 -23.24
C LEU A 87 17.55 4.15 -23.22
N LYS A 88 17.15 5.20 -22.52
CA LYS A 88 17.98 6.37 -22.22
C LYS A 88 18.40 6.30 -20.76
N VAL A 89 19.70 6.06 -20.56
CA VAL A 89 20.32 5.90 -19.26
C VAL A 89 20.60 7.27 -18.64
N ASN A 90 20.40 7.38 -17.32
CA ASN A 90 20.89 8.52 -16.57
C ASN A 90 22.39 8.34 -16.27
N ASN A 91 23.21 9.29 -16.72
CA ASN A 91 24.67 9.25 -16.55
C ASN A 91 25.14 9.43 -15.10
N VAL A 92 24.29 9.96 -14.22
CA VAL A 92 24.59 10.21 -12.81
C VAL A 92 24.10 9.05 -11.93
N ASN A 93 22.90 8.56 -12.18
CA ASN A 93 22.33 7.40 -11.47
C ASN A 93 22.02 6.27 -12.45
N PRO A 94 22.90 5.26 -12.57
CA PRO A 94 22.64 4.11 -13.41
C PRO A 94 21.42 3.30 -12.99
N LEU A 95 20.84 3.44 -11.81
CA LEU A 95 19.60 2.73 -11.46
C LEU A 95 18.34 3.43 -11.97
N LEU A 96 18.47 4.57 -12.64
CA LEU A 96 17.38 5.35 -13.18
C LEU A 96 17.47 5.45 -14.70
N CYS A 97 16.40 5.11 -15.40
CA CYS A 97 16.34 5.18 -16.85
C CYS A 97 14.99 5.65 -17.39
N LYS A 98 14.99 6.03 -18.67
CA LYS A 98 13.79 6.25 -19.47
C LYS A 98 13.71 5.19 -20.54
N PHE A 99 12.53 4.60 -20.72
CA PHE A 99 12.25 3.61 -21.75
C PHE A 99 11.17 4.16 -22.68
N ASN A 100 11.55 4.36 -23.94
CA ASN A 100 10.65 4.91 -24.94
C ASN A 100 9.65 3.83 -25.40
N ILE A 101 8.36 4.10 -25.26
CA ILE A 101 7.27 3.24 -25.69
C ILE A 101 6.48 3.89 -26.82
N LYS A 102 5.88 3.06 -27.68
CA LYS A 102 4.95 3.56 -28.71
C LYS A 102 3.69 4.11 -28.03
N SER A 103 3.16 5.21 -28.56
CA SER A 103 1.84 5.72 -28.17
C SER A 103 0.75 4.77 -28.70
N ALA A 104 0.31 3.83 -27.85
CA ALA A 104 -0.82 2.93 -28.13
C ALA A 104 -1.44 2.38 -26.83
N PRO A 105 -2.74 2.00 -26.83
CA PRO A 105 -3.50 1.69 -25.62
C PRO A 105 -2.94 0.55 -24.77
N ASP A 106 -2.37 -0.49 -25.39
CA ASP A 106 -1.98 -1.74 -24.71
C ASP A 106 -0.47 -1.85 -24.40
N VAL A 107 0.31 -0.83 -24.75
CA VAL A 107 1.78 -0.94 -24.73
C VAL A 107 2.31 -0.98 -23.30
N ILE A 108 1.68 -0.28 -22.36
CA ILE A 108 2.07 -0.29 -20.95
C ILE A 108 1.81 -1.69 -20.36
N GLN A 109 0.64 -2.26 -20.63
CA GLN A 109 0.23 -3.57 -20.15
C GLN A 109 1.11 -4.67 -20.75
N THR A 110 1.42 -4.56 -22.05
CA THR A 110 2.37 -5.46 -22.72
C THR A 110 3.75 -5.39 -22.06
N THR A 111 4.24 -4.18 -21.78
CA THR A 111 5.52 -3.95 -21.11
C THR A 111 5.53 -4.61 -19.72
N ILE A 112 4.50 -4.38 -18.89
CA ILE A 112 4.37 -4.99 -17.56
C ILE A 112 4.39 -6.51 -17.65
N THR A 113 3.62 -7.09 -18.59
CA THR A 113 3.51 -8.55 -18.76
C THR A 113 4.85 -9.16 -19.15
N ILE A 114 5.56 -8.51 -20.07
CA ILE A 114 6.91 -8.90 -20.46
C ILE A 114 7.81 -8.88 -19.23
N LEU A 115 7.85 -7.79 -18.46
CA LEU A 115 8.67 -7.68 -17.26
C LEU A 115 8.36 -8.78 -16.23
N MET A 116 7.07 -9.04 -15.94
CA MET A 116 6.69 -10.10 -15.02
C MET A 116 7.18 -11.49 -15.49
N ASN A 117 7.03 -11.80 -16.77
CA ASN A 117 7.47 -13.07 -17.35
C ASN A 117 9.00 -13.21 -17.32
N ILE A 118 9.70 -12.11 -17.51
CA ILE A 118 11.17 -12.04 -17.52
C ILE A 118 11.73 -12.40 -16.15
N PHE A 119 11.22 -11.73 -15.13
CA PHE A 119 11.66 -11.90 -13.74
C PHE A 119 10.92 -13.01 -13.01
N HIS A 120 10.12 -13.81 -13.74
CA HIS A 120 9.35 -14.92 -13.20
C HIS A 120 8.42 -14.52 -12.03
N LEU A 121 7.96 -13.26 -12.03
CA LEU A 121 7.12 -12.69 -10.98
C LEU A 121 5.69 -13.19 -11.12
N GLN A 122 5.16 -13.79 -10.06
CA GLN A 122 3.77 -14.23 -10.00
C GLN A 122 2.81 -13.09 -9.69
N ASN A 123 3.28 -12.10 -8.93
CA ASN A 123 2.47 -11.00 -8.41
C ASN A 123 3.13 -9.65 -8.65
N ILE A 124 2.30 -8.62 -8.74
CA ILE A 124 2.71 -7.22 -8.71
C ILE A 124 2.62 -6.77 -7.25
N ARG A 125 3.69 -6.25 -6.68
CA ARG A 125 3.68 -5.85 -5.26
C ARG A 125 2.80 -4.64 -5.04
N THR A 126 2.89 -3.64 -5.91
CA THR A 126 2.09 -2.42 -5.79
C THR A 126 1.70 -1.86 -7.14
N MET A 127 0.43 -1.49 -7.28
CA MET A 127 -0.05 -0.60 -8.34
C MET A 127 -0.63 0.65 -7.70
N GLU A 128 -0.12 1.82 -8.09
CA GLU A 128 -0.56 3.12 -7.59
C GLU A 128 -1.08 4.03 -8.71
N PHE A 129 -2.26 4.60 -8.50
CA PHE A 129 -2.94 5.51 -9.42
C PHE A 129 -2.97 6.92 -8.82
N LYS A 130 -2.13 7.82 -9.35
CA LYS A 130 -2.01 9.21 -8.89
C LYS A 130 -2.51 10.24 -9.90
N ASP A 131 -2.43 9.90 -11.19
CA ASP A 131 -2.79 10.82 -12.26
C ASP A 131 -4.29 11.19 -12.20
N PRO A 132 -4.65 12.49 -12.06
CA PRO A 132 -6.05 12.93 -12.05
C PRO A 132 -6.77 12.65 -13.37
N ASP A 133 -6.07 12.75 -14.49
CA ASP A 133 -6.69 12.83 -15.82
C ASP A 133 -6.82 11.46 -16.49
N ARG A 134 -6.09 10.45 -16.00
CA ARG A 134 -6.10 9.10 -16.58
C ARG A 134 -7.09 8.20 -15.86
N LEU A 135 -7.98 7.57 -16.63
CA LEU A 135 -8.93 6.61 -16.09
C LEU A 135 -8.24 5.26 -15.81
N ILE A 136 -8.48 4.69 -14.63
CA ILE A 136 -7.85 3.43 -14.20
C ILE A 136 -8.04 2.31 -15.23
N HIS A 137 -9.24 2.21 -15.80
CA HIS A 137 -9.60 1.15 -16.75
C HIS A 137 -9.02 1.34 -18.16
N GLU A 138 -8.43 2.49 -18.46
CA GLU A 138 -7.73 2.74 -19.73
C GLU A 138 -6.24 2.37 -19.63
N ILE A 139 -5.69 2.35 -18.42
CA ILE A 139 -4.23 2.28 -18.20
C ILE A 139 -3.78 1.04 -17.45
N ALA A 140 -4.71 0.29 -16.88
CA ALA A 140 -4.46 -0.95 -16.19
C ALA A 140 -5.40 -2.05 -16.70
N ASP A 141 -4.83 -3.23 -16.92
CA ASP A 141 -5.58 -4.43 -17.24
C ASP A 141 -6.10 -5.12 -15.97
N ILE A 142 -7.30 -5.69 -16.05
CA ILE A 142 -7.95 -6.33 -14.91
C ILE A 142 -7.20 -7.59 -14.45
N HIS A 143 -6.56 -8.33 -15.36
CA HIS A 143 -5.78 -9.52 -15.00
C HIS A 143 -4.48 -9.14 -14.29
N GLN A 144 -3.89 -8.00 -14.63
CA GLN A 144 -2.73 -7.46 -13.91
C GLN A 144 -3.13 -6.95 -12.52
N LEU A 145 -4.24 -6.21 -12.43
CA LEU A 145 -4.80 -5.77 -11.16
C LEU A 145 -5.13 -6.95 -10.23
N ALA A 146 -5.62 -8.06 -10.77
CA ALA A 146 -5.90 -9.27 -9.99
C ALA A 146 -4.63 -9.93 -9.40
N LYS A 147 -3.44 -9.63 -9.95
CA LYS A 147 -2.14 -10.08 -9.43
C LYS A 147 -1.52 -9.07 -8.45
N THR A 148 -2.21 -7.98 -8.13
CA THR A 148 -1.67 -6.90 -7.31
C THR A 148 -1.88 -7.18 -5.83
N ALA A 149 -0.79 -7.18 -5.06
CA ALA A 149 -0.85 -7.34 -3.62
C ALA A 149 -1.33 -6.07 -2.91
N HIS A 150 -0.83 -4.89 -3.33
CA HIS A 150 -1.21 -3.59 -2.76
C HIS A 150 -1.76 -2.67 -3.86
N LEU A 151 -3.03 -2.28 -3.73
CA LEU A 151 -3.67 -1.31 -4.60
C LEU A 151 -3.68 0.05 -3.91
N ARG A 152 -3.22 1.09 -4.59
CA ARG A 152 -3.21 2.46 -4.05
C ARG A 152 -3.92 3.38 -5.04
N ILE A 153 -5.01 4.00 -4.60
CA ILE A 153 -5.75 4.99 -5.39
C ILE A 153 -5.54 6.34 -4.69
N THR A 154 -4.66 7.16 -5.26
CA THR A 154 -4.24 8.44 -4.67
C THR A 154 -4.43 9.65 -5.57
N LYS A 155 -5.02 9.45 -6.75
CA LYS A 155 -5.59 10.50 -7.59
C LYS A 155 -6.72 11.24 -6.85
N PRO A 156 -6.97 12.53 -7.13
CA PRO A 156 -7.89 13.36 -6.35
C PRO A 156 -9.37 12.99 -6.48
N THR A 157 -9.77 12.39 -7.61
CA THR A 157 -11.15 11.96 -7.87
C THR A 157 -11.16 10.56 -8.48
N VAL A 158 -12.21 9.78 -8.23
CA VAL A 158 -12.43 8.49 -8.89
C VAL A 158 -13.89 8.40 -9.33
N THR A 159 -14.11 7.88 -10.54
CA THR A 159 -15.45 7.76 -11.12
C THR A 159 -16.13 6.45 -10.75
N SER A 160 -17.46 6.42 -10.86
CA SER A 160 -18.27 5.22 -10.67
C SER A 160 -17.89 4.11 -11.65
N GLN A 161 -17.47 4.47 -12.87
CA GLN A 161 -17.02 3.51 -13.88
C GLN A 161 -15.68 2.86 -13.48
N GLU A 162 -14.74 3.63 -12.92
CA GLU A 162 -13.47 3.08 -12.41
C GLU A 162 -13.71 2.12 -11.24
N LEU A 163 -14.57 2.47 -10.27
CA LEU A 163 -14.88 1.57 -9.14
C LEU A 163 -15.66 0.34 -9.59
N LYS A 164 -16.56 0.47 -10.58
CA LYS A 164 -17.26 -0.65 -11.21
C LYS A 164 -16.30 -1.59 -11.93
N PHE A 165 -15.27 -1.07 -12.60
CA PHE A 165 -14.21 -1.87 -13.21
C PHE A 165 -13.43 -2.65 -12.15
N LEU A 166 -13.14 -2.03 -11.00
CA LEU A 166 -12.40 -2.64 -9.90
C LEU A 166 -13.23 -3.60 -9.02
N LYS A 167 -14.53 -3.77 -9.27
CA LYS A 167 -15.45 -4.51 -8.38
C LYS A 167 -15.03 -5.95 -8.05
N SER A 168 -14.31 -6.62 -8.94
CA SER A 168 -13.89 -8.02 -8.80
C SER A 168 -12.47 -8.16 -8.25
N ILE A 169 -11.75 -7.06 -8.04
CA ILE A 169 -10.38 -7.09 -7.59
C ILE A 169 -10.33 -7.54 -6.14
N ARG A 170 -9.44 -8.50 -5.88
CA ARG A 170 -9.05 -8.92 -4.54
C ARG A 170 -7.59 -8.54 -4.39
N THR A 171 -7.32 -7.64 -3.45
CA THR A 171 -5.98 -7.21 -3.09
C THR A 171 -5.77 -7.50 -1.61
N PHE A 172 -4.52 -7.72 -1.21
CA PHE A 172 -4.19 -7.86 0.21
C PHE A 172 -4.35 -6.52 0.93
N PHE A 173 -4.04 -5.41 0.26
CA PHE A 173 -4.14 -4.07 0.83
C PHE A 173 -4.73 -3.06 -0.16
N LEU A 174 -5.61 -2.18 0.34
CA LEU A 174 -6.09 -0.98 -0.33
C LEU A 174 -5.69 0.29 0.43
N ALA A 175 -4.92 1.18 -0.20
CA ALA A 175 -4.81 2.57 0.21
C ALA A 175 -5.73 3.43 -0.66
N PHE A 176 -6.65 4.16 -0.04
CA PHE A 176 -7.67 4.96 -0.72
C PHE A 176 -7.59 6.42 -0.25
N ASN A 177 -7.13 7.30 -1.12
CA ASN A 177 -6.92 8.73 -0.87
C ASN A 177 -7.74 9.60 -1.84
N THR A 178 -9.03 9.28 -2.00
CA THR A 178 -9.96 10.03 -2.86
C THR A 178 -11.37 9.95 -2.32
N MET A 179 -12.25 10.90 -2.65
CA MET A 179 -13.68 10.72 -2.37
C MET A 179 -14.27 9.67 -3.32
N PRO A 180 -14.93 8.62 -2.80
CA PRO A 180 -15.72 7.74 -3.63
C PRO A 180 -17.01 8.46 -4.08
N PRO A 181 -17.57 8.15 -5.26
CA PRO A 181 -18.94 8.52 -5.61
C PRO A 181 -19.94 8.00 -4.56
N ASP A 182 -21.04 8.71 -4.35
CA ASP A 182 -22.03 8.43 -3.29
C ASP A 182 -22.54 6.99 -3.33
N GLU A 183 -22.87 6.47 -4.51
CA GLU A 183 -23.36 5.09 -4.67
C GLU A 183 -22.29 4.02 -4.43
N TYR A 184 -21.01 4.42 -4.32
CA TYR A 184 -19.86 3.57 -4.01
C TYR A 184 -19.15 3.98 -2.70
N HIS A 185 -19.77 4.75 -1.81
CA HIS A 185 -19.10 5.26 -0.61
C HIS A 185 -18.49 4.17 0.29
N LEU A 186 -19.12 3.00 0.35
CA LEU A 186 -18.69 1.83 1.14
C LEU A 186 -17.75 0.91 0.38
N TRP A 187 -17.45 1.18 -0.89
CA TRP A 187 -16.58 0.34 -1.72
C TRP A 187 -15.21 0.08 -1.06
N PRO A 188 -14.51 1.07 -0.47
CA PRO A 188 -13.23 0.81 0.20
C PRO A 188 -13.35 -0.16 1.38
N LEU A 189 -14.49 -0.20 2.07
CA LEU A 189 -14.73 -1.07 3.22
C LEU A 189 -14.97 -2.55 2.85
N LYS A 190 -15.02 -2.85 1.54
CA LYS A 190 -15.15 -4.23 1.02
C LYS A 190 -13.80 -4.98 0.98
N PHE A 191 -12.71 -4.33 1.37
CA PHE A 191 -11.37 -4.93 1.43
C PHE A 191 -10.98 -5.26 2.87
N LYS A 192 -10.15 -6.29 3.07
CA LYS A 192 -9.80 -6.77 4.42
C LYS A 192 -8.90 -5.79 5.19
N ASN A 193 -7.92 -5.23 4.50
CA ASN A 193 -6.93 -4.29 5.04
C ASN A 193 -7.01 -2.98 4.26
N VAL A 194 -7.37 -1.90 4.96
CA VAL A 194 -7.74 -0.63 4.35
C VAL A 194 -7.07 0.53 5.05
N GLU A 195 -6.50 1.43 4.25
CA GLU A 195 -6.03 2.74 4.69
C GLU A 195 -6.84 3.81 3.96
N ILE A 196 -7.61 4.58 4.72
CA ILE A 196 -8.34 5.75 4.23
C ILE A 196 -7.49 6.97 4.56
N LEU A 197 -6.97 7.60 3.51
CA LEU A 197 -6.04 8.73 3.60
C LEU A 197 -6.72 10.08 3.41
N ASN A 198 -7.94 10.06 2.89
CA ASN A 198 -8.77 11.24 2.69
C ASN A 198 -9.51 11.61 3.99
N GLY A 199 -10.14 12.79 4.01
CA GLY A 199 -10.96 13.24 5.13
C GLY A 199 -12.40 12.71 5.14
N TYR A 200 -12.71 11.63 4.41
CA TYR A 200 -14.08 11.11 4.36
C TYR A 200 -14.51 10.62 5.74
N LEU A 201 -15.69 11.06 6.16
CA LEU A 201 -16.26 10.66 7.44
C LEU A 201 -17.14 9.44 7.23
N TYR A 202 -16.61 8.27 7.57
CA TYR A 202 -17.42 7.08 7.76
C TYR A 202 -18.22 7.22 9.05
N THR A 203 -19.50 6.88 9.01
CA THR A 203 -20.34 6.81 10.21
C THR A 203 -20.13 5.49 10.93
N ILE A 204 -20.59 5.41 12.17
CA ILE A 204 -20.63 4.14 12.90
C ILE A 204 -21.48 3.11 12.15
N ASP A 205 -22.59 3.56 11.52
CA ASP A 205 -23.48 2.68 10.76
C ASP A 205 -22.78 2.08 9.53
N ASP A 206 -21.91 2.85 8.87
CA ASP A 206 -21.09 2.35 7.75
C ASP A 206 -20.14 1.23 8.17
N LEU A 207 -19.57 1.35 9.38
CA LEU A 207 -18.64 0.36 9.93
C LEU A 207 -19.38 -0.85 10.51
N TYR A 208 -20.59 -0.66 11.05
CA TYR A 208 -21.29 -1.66 11.86
C TYR A 208 -22.49 -2.32 11.18
N LYS A 209 -23.42 -1.53 10.64
CA LYS A 209 -24.73 -2.02 10.15
C LYS A 209 -24.68 -2.49 8.70
N ASN A 210 -23.51 -2.46 8.08
CA ASN A 210 -23.32 -2.86 6.69
C ASN A 210 -22.76 -4.28 6.59
N ASP A 211 -23.57 -5.20 6.07
CA ASP A 211 -23.19 -6.58 5.77
C ASP A 211 -22.10 -6.71 4.68
N GLU A 212 -21.90 -5.66 3.88
CA GLU A 212 -20.85 -5.61 2.86
C GLU A 212 -19.48 -5.15 3.40
N CYS A 213 -19.39 -4.77 4.67
CA CYS A 213 -18.13 -4.35 5.29
C CYS A 213 -17.29 -5.57 5.71
N TYR A 214 -16.31 -5.94 4.89
CA TYR A 214 -15.35 -7.03 5.12
C TYR A 214 -14.06 -6.57 5.80
N THR A 215 -13.94 -5.28 6.12
CA THR A 215 -12.72 -4.72 6.70
C THR A 215 -12.47 -5.28 8.10
N THR A 216 -11.24 -5.72 8.33
CA THR A 216 -10.77 -6.20 9.63
C THR A 216 -9.64 -5.34 10.19
N LYS A 217 -8.88 -4.68 9.32
CA LYS A 217 -7.77 -3.79 9.67
C LYS A 217 -8.00 -2.45 9.00
N LEU A 218 -8.38 -1.44 9.77
CA LEU A 218 -8.78 -0.14 9.25
C LEU A 218 -7.88 0.96 9.79
N ASN A 219 -7.32 1.78 8.90
CA ASN A 219 -6.57 2.97 9.26
C ASN A 219 -7.23 4.21 8.65
N LEU A 220 -7.88 5.01 9.49
CA LEU A 220 -8.52 6.27 9.12
C LEU A 220 -7.53 7.41 9.43
N ARG A 221 -6.69 7.80 8.46
CA ARG A 221 -5.58 8.73 8.76
C ARG A 221 -5.99 10.18 8.92
N LYS A 222 -6.84 10.70 8.02
CA LYS A 222 -7.25 12.11 7.97
C LYS A 222 -8.75 12.31 8.23
N CYS A 223 -9.45 11.26 8.62
CA CYS A 223 -10.86 11.34 8.96
C CYS A 223 -11.01 11.94 10.35
N GLU A 224 -11.76 13.02 10.49
CA GLU A 224 -11.99 13.68 11.78
C GLU A 224 -13.05 12.93 12.59
N TRP A 225 -12.62 12.17 13.60
CA TRP A 225 -13.54 11.51 14.53
C TRP A 225 -13.57 12.25 15.86
N SER A 226 -14.76 12.66 16.27
CA SER A 226 -14.94 13.17 17.64
C SER A 226 -14.74 12.06 18.66
N THR A 227 -14.24 12.41 19.85
CA THR A 227 -14.12 11.47 20.98
C THR A 227 -15.48 10.87 21.37
N THR A 228 -16.56 11.64 21.24
CA THR A 228 -17.94 11.16 21.41
C THR A 228 -18.30 10.06 20.41
N SER A 229 -18.01 10.24 19.12
CA SER A 229 -18.27 9.21 18.09
C SER A 229 -17.44 7.95 18.30
N ILE A 230 -16.20 8.09 18.75
CA ILE A 230 -15.37 6.93 19.11
C ILE A 230 -15.92 6.24 20.35
N ASN A 231 -16.34 6.98 21.38
CA ASN A 231 -16.99 6.44 22.58
C ASN A 231 -18.28 5.65 22.23
N GLU A 232 -19.12 6.17 21.35
CA GLU A 232 -20.30 5.48 20.85
C GLU A 232 -19.93 4.17 20.14
N PHE A 233 -18.90 4.19 19.29
CA PHE A 233 -18.37 2.99 18.65
C PHE A 233 -17.93 1.93 19.70
N LEU A 234 -17.18 2.35 20.73
CA LEU A 234 -16.71 1.44 21.80
C LEU A 234 -17.89 0.83 22.58
N LYS A 235 -18.93 1.62 22.89
CA LYS A 235 -20.15 1.14 23.55
C LYS A 235 -20.89 0.10 22.71
N ILE A 236 -21.01 0.34 21.40
CA ILE A 236 -21.63 -0.61 20.47
C ILE A 236 -20.79 -1.88 20.37
N TRP A 237 -19.46 -1.77 20.33
CA TRP A 237 -18.55 -2.91 20.35
C TRP A 237 -18.73 -3.77 21.59
N LEU A 238 -18.81 -3.17 22.78
CA LEU A 238 -19.08 -3.87 24.04
C LEU A 238 -20.46 -4.55 24.07
N GLY A 239 -21.46 -3.98 23.37
CA GLY A 239 -22.81 -4.53 23.28
C GLY A 239 -23.00 -5.62 22.21
N SER A 240 -22.10 -5.74 21.23
CA SER A 240 -22.31 -6.58 20.05
C SER A 240 -21.21 -7.63 19.82
N LYS A 241 -21.61 -8.90 19.72
CA LYS A 241 -20.70 -10.02 19.36
C LYS A 241 -20.30 -10.03 17.89
N GLN A 242 -21.10 -9.40 17.01
CA GLN A 242 -20.81 -9.33 15.57
C GLN A 242 -19.56 -8.49 15.27
N LEU A 243 -19.15 -7.64 16.21
CA LEU A 243 -18.00 -6.75 16.07
C LEU A 243 -16.63 -7.40 16.36
N LEU A 244 -16.56 -8.74 16.38
CA LEU A 244 -15.28 -9.49 16.33
C LEU A 244 -14.50 -9.32 15.03
N LYS A 245 -15.10 -8.72 14.00
CA LYS A 245 -14.46 -8.60 12.68
C LYS A 245 -13.20 -7.73 12.71
N PHE A 246 -13.19 -6.67 13.51
CA PHE A 246 -12.04 -5.78 13.57
C PHE A 246 -10.93 -6.38 14.43
N GLU A 247 -9.75 -6.50 13.85
CA GLU A 247 -8.49 -6.73 14.56
C GLU A 247 -7.98 -5.41 15.11
N TYR A 248 -8.06 -4.33 14.31
CA TYR A 248 -7.84 -3.00 14.82
C TYR A 248 -8.50 -1.91 13.97
N ILE A 249 -8.68 -0.75 14.60
CA ILE A 249 -8.99 0.51 13.93
C ILE A 249 -8.04 1.59 14.44
N ARG A 250 -7.46 2.37 13.53
CA ARG A 250 -6.81 3.64 13.85
C ARG A 250 -7.74 4.77 13.48
N PHE A 251 -8.08 5.61 14.44
CA PHE A 251 -8.74 6.90 14.26
C PHE A 251 -7.67 8.00 14.29
N GLY A 252 -7.42 8.63 13.16
CA GLY A 252 -6.53 9.79 13.04
C GLY A 252 -7.24 11.09 13.42
N SER A 253 -6.45 12.16 13.54
CA SER A 253 -6.95 13.50 13.85
C SER A 253 -7.76 13.58 15.17
N VAL A 254 -7.39 12.77 16.16
CA VAL A 254 -8.00 12.79 17.50
C VAL A 254 -7.14 13.72 18.38
N GLU A 255 -7.68 14.87 18.78
CA GLU A 255 -6.91 15.92 19.45
C GLU A 255 -6.57 15.58 20.91
N ASP A 256 -7.53 15.01 21.63
CA ASP A 256 -7.39 14.64 23.03
C ASP A 256 -8.29 13.43 23.38
N LEU A 257 -8.32 13.10 24.67
CA LEU A 257 -9.12 11.99 25.18
C LEU A 257 -10.59 12.36 25.44
N GLY A 258 -10.92 13.64 25.66
CA GLY A 258 -12.27 14.14 25.95
C GLY A 258 -13.18 13.14 26.69
N ASP A 259 -14.33 12.87 26.09
CA ASP A 259 -15.36 11.95 26.60
C ASP A 259 -15.17 10.49 26.12
N LEU A 260 -13.96 10.13 25.64
CA LEU A 260 -13.69 8.83 25.01
C LEU A 260 -14.08 7.64 25.90
N PHE A 261 -13.93 7.77 27.21
CA PHE A 261 -14.19 6.71 28.18
C PHE A 261 -15.49 6.90 28.99
N ASP A 262 -16.30 7.89 28.66
CA ASP A 262 -17.49 8.21 29.43
C ASP A 262 -18.49 7.04 29.42
N GLY A 263 -18.85 6.58 30.63
CA GLY A 263 -19.74 5.44 30.83
C GLY A 263 -19.14 4.09 30.45
N LEU A 264 -17.83 3.98 30.23
CA LEU A 264 -17.13 2.71 30.00
C LEU A 264 -16.49 2.19 31.29
N THR A 265 -16.58 0.89 31.51
CA THR A 265 -15.78 0.21 32.54
C THR A 265 -14.42 -0.13 31.95
N VAL A 266 -13.40 0.61 32.36
CA VAL A 266 -12.00 0.35 32.00
C VAL A 266 -11.36 -0.55 33.04
N LEU A 267 -10.65 -1.58 32.59
CA LEU A 267 -9.97 -2.50 33.48
C LEU A 267 -8.61 -1.93 33.94
N PRO A 268 -8.26 -2.06 35.23
CA PRO A 268 -6.92 -1.78 35.69
C PRO A 268 -5.92 -2.75 35.05
N ARG A 269 -4.86 -2.20 34.45
CA ARG A 269 -3.83 -2.97 33.73
C ARG A 269 -3.08 -4.00 34.60
N PHE A 270 -3.14 -3.87 35.93
CA PHE A 270 -2.43 -4.74 36.88
C PHE A 270 -2.84 -6.22 36.86
N ASN A 271 -3.90 -6.60 36.13
CA ASN A 271 -4.33 -7.98 35.96
C ASN A 271 -4.00 -8.57 34.57
N ALA A 272 -2.99 -8.03 33.89
CA ALA A 272 -2.60 -8.31 32.49
C ALA A 272 -3.11 -9.65 31.93
N LEU A 273 -4.26 -9.60 31.24
CA LEU A 273 -4.90 -10.74 30.57
C LEU A 273 -4.35 -10.97 29.15
N HIS A 274 -3.22 -10.32 28.82
CA HIS A 274 -2.57 -10.29 27.51
C HIS A 274 -1.15 -9.71 27.61
N SER A 275 -0.39 -9.84 26.53
CA SER A 275 0.96 -9.29 26.38
C SER A 275 0.97 -7.75 26.45
N ARG A 276 2.08 -7.19 26.94
CA ARG A 276 2.34 -5.74 26.84
C ARG A 276 2.40 -5.26 25.39
N TYR A 277 2.85 -6.10 24.47
CA TYR A 277 3.08 -5.72 23.09
C TYR A 277 2.02 -6.32 22.17
N TYR A 278 1.37 -5.46 21.40
CA TYR A 278 0.42 -5.89 20.37
C TYR A 278 1.13 -5.97 19.03
N LYS A 279 1.15 -7.16 18.42
CA LYS A 279 1.71 -7.34 17.08
C LYS A 279 0.67 -6.97 16.02
N MET A 280 0.98 -5.95 15.25
CA MET A 280 0.24 -5.57 14.06
C MET A 280 1.00 -6.09 12.84
N ASP A 281 0.50 -7.12 12.15
CA ASP A 281 1.17 -7.68 10.97
C ASP A 281 1.01 -6.84 9.67
N TYR A 282 0.43 -5.64 9.75
CA TYR A 282 0.00 -4.87 8.57
C TYR A 282 -0.08 -3.36 8.88
N PRO A 283 0.43 -2.43 8.04
CA PRO A 283 1.12 -2.61 6.75
C PRO A 283 2.54 -3.17 6.86
N HIS A 284 3.12 -3.09 8.04
CA HIS A 284 4.41 -3.66 8.41
C HIS A 284 4.21 -4.41 9.73
N SER A 285 5.04 -5.42 10.01
CA SER A 285 5.06 -6.09 11.31
C SER A 285 5.57 -5.12 12.38
N ILE A 286 4.64 -4.36 12.96
CA ILE A 286 4.91 -3.35 13.98
C ILE A 286 4.41 -3.89 15.31
N TRP A 287 5.17 -3.64 16.37
CA TRP A 287 4.74 -3.92 17.73
C TRP A 287 4.35 -2.63 18.41
N PHE A 288 3.12 -2.57 18.93
CA PHE A 288 2.69 -1.45 19.77
C PHE A 288 2.96 -1.75 21.22
N ASP A 289 3.65 -0.85 21.90
CA ASP A 289 3.72 -0.89 23.35
C ASP A 289 2.38 -0.42 23.95
N CYS A 290 1.60 -1.36 24.45
CA CYS A 290 0.32 -1.07 25.09
C CYS A 290 0.48 -0.60 26.55
N LYS A 291 1.66 -0.07 26.93
CA LYS A 291 1.97 0.28 28.33
C LYS A 291 0.97 1.24 28.96
N THR A 292 0.57 2.23 28.18
CA THR A 292 -0.28 3.35 28.59
C THR A 292 -1.72 3.20 28.12
N GLY A 293 -2.09 2.03 27.59
CA GLY A 293 -3.42 1.77 27.07
C GLY A 293 -4.47 1.51 28.15
N TRP A 294 -5.72 1.65 27.73
CA TRP A 294 -6.91 1.37 28.52
C TRP A 294 -7.58 0.12 27.98
N ASP A 295 -7.66 -0.90 28.83
CA ASP A 295 -8.27 -2.17 28.44
C ASP A 295 -9.78 -2.14 28.70
N ILE A 296 -10.55 -2.56 27.71
CA ILE A 296 -11.99 -2.77 27.82
C ILE A 296 -12.30 -4.23 27.49
N LYS A 297 -13.23 -4.81 28.25
CA LYS A 297 -13.57 -6.23 28.14
C LYS A 297 -15.04 -6.38 27.82
N ARG A 298 -15.33 -7.12 26.75
CA ARG A 298 -16.68 -7.46 26.35
C ARG A 298 -17.22 -8.65 27.16
N SER A 299 -18.54 -8.81 27.17
CA SER A 299 -19.25 -9.89 27.88
C SER A 299 -18.89 -11.32 27.44
N ASP A 300 -18.28 -11.49 26.26
CA ASP A 300 -17.75 -12.78 25.78
C ASP A 300 -16.26 -12.97 26.12
N ASP A 301 -15.76 -12.18 27.07
CA ASP A 301 -14.37 -12.11 27.49
C ASP A 301 -13.37 -11.64 26.40
N THR A 302 -13.83 -11.20 25.23
CA THR A 302 -12.94 -10.55 24.24
C THR A 302 -12.39 -9.26 24.82
N LEU A 303 -11.08 -9.08 24.69
CA LEU A 303 -10.39 -7.92 25.21
C LEU A 303 -9.98 -7.00 24.06
N ALA A 304 -10.09 -5.70 24.29
CA ALA A 304 -9.48 -4.70 23.42
C ALA A 304 -8.71 -3.68 24.25
N THR A 305 -7.60 -3.18 23.70
CA THR A 305 -6.85 -2.06 24.27
C THR A 305 -7.11 -0.83 23.41
N VAL A 306 -7.47 0.27 24.07
CA VAL A 306 -7.50 1.60 23.47
C VAL A 306 -6.18 2.30 23.78
N LEU A 307 -5.45 2.75 22.76
CA LEU A 307 -4.25 3.57 22.92
C LEU A 307 -4.49 4.95 22.36
N PHE A 308 -3.92 5.95 23.00
CA PHE A 308 -3.88 7.31 22.47
C PHE A 308 -2.44 7.77 22.36
N ASP A 309 -2.05 8.07 21.12
CA ASP A 309 -0.77 8.67 20.80
C ASP A 309 -0.98 10.18 20.64
N ARG A 310 -0.43 10.94 21.59
CA ARG A 310 -0.52 12.41 21.63
C ARG A 310 0.26 13.05 20.49
N ASP A 311 1.41 12.49 20.12
CA ASP A 311 2.32 13.10 19.16
C ASP A 311 1.76 12.97 17.74
N SER A 312 1.23 11.78 17.41
CA SER A 312 0.59 11.54 16.12
C SER A 312 -0.91 11.85 16.09
N ARG A 313 -1.46 12.35 17.20
CA ARG A 313 -2.89 12.69 17.40
C ARG A 313 -3.81 11.59 16.88
N CYS A 314 -3.62 10.38 17.39
CA CYS A 314 -4.44 9.25 16.96
C CYS A 314 -4.84 8.33 18.11
N CYS A 315 -6.03 7.76 17.95
CA CYS A 315 -6.58 6.74 18.83
C CYS A 315 -6.54 5.40 18.12
N TRP A 316 -5.98 4.39 18.78
CA TRP A 316 -5.97 3.01 18.30
C TRP A 316 -6.93 2.18 19.13
N PHE A 317 -7.74 1.39 18.44
CA PHE A 317 -8.56 0.34 19.01
C PHE A 317 -7.99 -0.99 18.56
N LEU A 318 -7.44 -1.78 19.49
CA LEU A 318 -6.71 -3.02 19.22
C LEU A 318 -7.41 -4.21 19.86
N VAL A 319 -7.81 -5.22 19.09
CA VAL A 319 -8.57 -6.38 19.60
C VAL A 319 -7.67 -7.59 19.77
N TRP A 320 -7.60 -8.12 20.99
CA TRP A 320 -6.77 -9.29 21.33
C TRP A 320 -7.48 -10.59 20.98
N ARG A 321 -6.94 -11.32 20.00
CA ARG A 321 -7.40 -12.68 19.66
C ARG A 321 -6.78 -13.75 20.54
N GLU A 322 -5.54 -13.55 20.97
CA GLU A 322 -4.80 -14.46 21.85
C GLU A 322 -4.50 -13.74 23.17
N ARG A 323 -4.90 -14.36 24.28
CA ARG A 323 -4.78 -13.77 25.62
C ARG A 323 -3.39 -13.93 26.23
N PHE A 324 -2.46 -14.61 25.56
CA PHE A 324 -1.16 -14.93 26.14
C PHE A 324 -0.10 -15.04 25.05
N PHE A 325 0.88 -14.14 25.06
CA PHE A 325 2.20 -14.46 24.53
C PHE A 325 3.15 -14.51 25.73
N PRO A 326 4.04 -15.52 25.83
CA PRO A 326 5.14 -15.45 26.78
C PRO A 326 5.99 -14.22 26.45
N ASP A 327 6.54 -13.59 27.49
CA ASP A 327 7.37 -12.39 27.38
C ASP A 327 8.35 -12.49 26.21
N LEU A 328 8.43 -11.44 25.39
CA LEU A 328 9.41 -11.35 24.30
C LEU A 328 10.81 -11.63 24.88
N PRO A 329 11.64 -12.50 24.26
CA PRO A 329 13.05 -12.61 24.61
C PRO A 329 13.70 -11.22 24.58
N GLU A 330 14.51 -10.88 25.58
CA GLU A 330 15.22 -9.58 25.69
C GLU A 330 15.96 -9.18 24.40
N GLU A 331 16.32 -10.14 23.56
CA GLU A 331 16.97 -9.92 22.28
C GLU A 331 16.10 -9.14 21.27
N LEU A 332 14.76 -9.23 21.32
CA LEU A 332 13.85 -8.46 20.47
C LEU A 332 13.52 -7.07 21.03
N SER A 333 13.93 -6.73 22.26
CA SER A 333 13.70 -5.39 22.81
C SER A 333 14.64 -4.34 22.22
N ASN A 334 15.80 -4.76 21.71
CA ASN A 334 16.79 -3.86 21.12
C ASN A 334 16.40 -3.42 19.69
N ASP A 335 15.71 -4.28 18.93
CA ASP A 335 15.19 -3.94 17.59
C ASP A 335 14.01 -2.96 17.62
N LEU A 336 13.36 -2.78 18.78
CA LEU A 336 12.26 -1.81 18.96
C LEU A 336 12.75 -0.36 19.00
N VAL A 337 14.03 -0.13 19.31
CA VAL A 337 14.63 1.22 19.37
C VAL A 337 14.93 1.75 17.96
N GLU A 338 15.25 0.89 17.00
CA GLU A 338 15.56 1.31 15.61
C GLU A 338 14.31 1.69 14.79
N VAL A 339 13.09 1.31 15.21
CA VAL A 339 11.85 1.61 14.47
C VAL A 339 11.37 3.05 14.72
N GLU A 340 11.66 3.64 15.90
CA GLU A 340 11.36 5.05 16.17
C GLU A 340 12.17 5.99 15.25
N GLU A 341 13.41 5.62 14.87
CA GLU A 341 14.23 6.41 13.94
C GLU A 341 13.78 6.29 12.47
N GLN A 342 13.19 5.17 12.05
CA GLN A 342 12.76 4.99 10.65
C GLN A 342 11.44 5.68 10.30
N LEU A 343 10.61 6.05 11.28
CA LEU A 343 9.39 6.85 11.05
C LEU A 343 9.62 8.36 11.06
N GLY A 344 10.80 8.82 11.52
CA GLY A 344 11.21 10.23 11.49
C GLY A 344 11.86 10.71 10.18
N GLY A 345 12.04 9.81 9.19
CA GLY A 345 12.86 10.07 7.99
C GLY A 345 12.11 10.44 6.70
N LEU A 346 10.81 10.77 6.74
CA LEU A 346 10.10 11.34 5.58
C LEU A 346 10.04 12.87 5.72
N ASP A 347 11.18 13.50 5.41
CA ASP A 347 11.36 14.94 5.28
C ASP A 347 10.25 15.56 4.40
N LEU A 348 9.31 16.25 5.04
CA LEU A 348 8.63 17.39 4.45
C LEU A 348 9.58 18.58 4.56
N LEU A 349 10.15 18.97 3.42
CA LEU A 349 10.69 20.29 3.07
C LEU A 349 10.81 21.27 4.25
N THR A 350 12.05 21.42 4.71
CA THR A 350 12.50 22.42 5.66
C THR A 350 12.10 23.84 5.25
N SER A 351 11.30 24.50 6.07
CA SER A 351 11.36 25.96 6.25
C SER A 351 11.35 26.28 7.75
N SER A 352 12.54 26.30 8.33
CA SER A 352 12.76 26.77 9.70
C SER A 352 12.35 28.25 9.84
N PRO A 353 11.90 28.66 11.03
CA PRO A 353 12.32 29.93 11.60
C PRO A 353 13.30 29.65 12.75
N ARG A 354 14.47 30.27 12.66
CA ARG A 354 15.47 30.29 13.74
C ARG A 354 14.91 30.95 15.00
N PRO A 355 15.41 30.59 16.19
CA PRO A 355 15.05 31.26 17.43
C PRO A 355 15.72 32.64 17.47
N TYR A 356 14.97 33.66 17.88
CA TYR A 356 15.55 34.86 18.45
C TYR A 356 15.20 34.87 19.94
N TYR A 357 16.22 35.22 20.72
CA TYR A 357 16.19 35.50 22.16
C TYR A 357 15.07 36.45 22.57
#